data_AF-A0A1E7H8D6-F1
#
_entry.id   AF-A0A1E7H8D6-F1
#
_cell.length_a   1.000
_cell.length_b   1.000
_cell.length_c   1.000
_cell.angle_alpha   90.00
_cell.angle_beta   90.00
_cell.angle_gamma   90.00
#
_symmetry.space_group_name_H-M   'P 1'
#
loop_
_entity.id
_entity.type
_entity.pdbx_description
1 polymer ?
#
loop_
_entity_poly.entity_id
_entity_poly.type
_entity_poly.pdbx_seq_one_letter_code
_entity_poly.pdbx_strand_id
1 'polypeptide(L)'
;MLTFEAGEVRDYELVMKAEDGTETMVACNASVYKDQNGNVVGAFAAARDITERKAAEQELRETVGRLEEYTNRINNLVVTMLGEITVK
;
A
#
# COMPACT_ATOMS: atom_id res chain seq x y z
N MET A 1 21.36 -3.69 -3.54
CA MET A 1 20.14 -3.12 -4.14
C MET A 1 19.45 -4.23 -4.92
N LEU A 2 18.20 -4.56 -4.57
CA LEU A 2 17.43 -5.73 -5.06
C LEU A 2 17.47 -5.90 -6.59
N THR A 3 17.54 -4.80 -7.33
CA THR A 3 17.64 -4.76 -8.79
C THR A 3 18.86 -5.47 -9.36
N PHE A 4 20.00 -5.48 -8.67
CA PHE A 4 21.20 -6.19 -9.16
C PHE A 4 21.07 -7.72 -9.08
N GLU A 5 20.20 -8.22 -8.20
CA GLU A 5 19.90 -9.66 -8.09
C GLU A 5 18.77 -10.06 -9.03
N ALA A 6 17.69 -9.26 -9.08
CA ALA A 6 16.49 -9.56 -9.87
C ALA A 6 16.57 -9.10 -11.34
N GLY A 7 17.53 -8.25 -11.69
CA GLY A 7 17.64 -7.58 -13.00
C GLY A 7 16.64 -6.43 -13.20
N GLU A 8 15.43 -6.56 -12.67
CA GLU A 8 14.39 -5.53 -12.70
C GLU A 8 13.53 -5.59 -11.43
N VAL A 9 13.04 -4.44 -10.99
CA VAL A 9 12.08 -4.27 -9.89
C VAL A 9 11.03 -3.26 -10.35
N ARG A 10 9.75 -3.57 -10.09
CA ARG A 10 8.61 -2.70 -10.40
C ARG A 10 7.74 -2.46 -9.19
N ASP A 11 7.20 -1.25 -9.11
CA ASP A 11 6.25 -0.75 -8.12
C ASP A 11 6.65 -1.12 -6.68
N TYR A 12 7.95 -1.16 -6.40
CA TYR A 12 8.45 -1.57 -5.09
C TYR A 12 8.36 -0.40 -4.13
N GLU A 13 7.46 -0.52 -3.16
CA GLU A 13 7.23 0.50 -2.16
C GLU A 13 8.34 0.51 -1.11
N LEU A 14 8.96 1.68 -0.90
CA LEU A 14 9.97 1.88 0.11
C LEU A 14 9.90 3.30 0.67
N VAL A 15 10.56 3.53 1.81
CA VAL A 15 10.79 4.86 2.36
C VAL A 15 12.17 5.34 1.90
N MET A 16 12.20 6.44 1.16
CA MET A 16 13.44 7.16 0.88
C MET A 16 13.67 8.21 1.94
N LYS A 17 14.92 8.34 2.38
CA LYS A 17 15.36 9.36 3.33
C LYS A 17 16.30 10.34 2.64
N ALA A 18 15.92 11.61 2.61
CA ALA A 18 16.75 12.70 2.11
C ALA A 18 17.90 13.01 3.09
N GLU A 19 18.89 13.77 2.64
CA GLU A 19 20.06 14.17 3.46
C GLU A 19 19.65 14.98 4.69
N ASP A 20 18.60 15.80 4.58
CA ASP A 20 18.01 16.56 5.69
C ASP A 20 17.20 15.71 6.68
N GLY A 21 17.04 14.42 6.40
CA GLY A 21 16.31 13.46 7.21
C GLY A 21 14.83 13.30 6.86
N THR A 22 14.31 14.06 5.89
CA THR A 22 12.93 13.93 5.42
C THR A 22 12.70 12.53 4.86
N GLU A 23 11.62 11.88 5.30
CA GLU A 23 11.21 10.56 4.81
C GLU A 23 10.03 10.69 3.84
N THR A 24 10.13 10.04 2.69
CA THR A 24 9.10 10.04 1.65
C THR A 24 8.82 8.62 1.21
N MET A 25 7.54 8.27 1.19
CA MET A 25 7.11 6.96 0.71
C MET A 25 7.03 6.99 -0.82
N VAL A 26 7.74 6.08 -1.47
CA VAL A 26 7.84 6.04 -2.93
C VAL A 26 7.57 4.66 -3.48
N ALA A 27 7.03 4.59 -4.68
CA ALA A 27 7.08 3.40 -5.52
C ALA A 27 8.28 3.50 -6.46
N CYS A 28 9.20 2.56 -6.36
CA CYS A 28 10.43 2.54 -7.13
C CYS A 28 10.36 1.51 -8.27
N ASN A 29 10.68 1.96 -9.48
CA ASN A 29 10.96 1.13 -10.64
C ASN A 29 12.44 1.20 -10.93
N ALA A 30 13.11 0.06 -11.06
CA ALA A 30 14.52 0.03 -11.37
C ALA A 30 14.88 -1.15 -12.27
N SER A 31 15.82 -0.95 -13.18
CA SER A 31 16.35 -2.00 -14.05
C SER A 31 17.85 -1.86 -14.22
N VAL A 32 18.55 -2.99 -14.28
CA VAL A 32 19.96 -2.98 -14.68
C VAL A 32 20.06 -2.78 -16.20
N TYR A 33 21.08 -2.05 -16.62
CA TYR A 33 21.47 -2.03 -18.03
C TYR A 33 22.83 -2.67 -18.20
N LYS A 34 23.00 -3.31 -19.35
CA LYS A 34 24.16 -4.17 -19.66
C LYS A 34 24.94 -3.60 -20.84
N ASP A 35 26.24 -3.86 -20.86
CA ASP A 35 27.06 -3.61 -22.04
C ASP A 35 26.75 -4.64 -23.15
N GLN A 36 27.40 -4.46 -24.29
CA GLN A 36 27.33 -5.37 -25.44
C GLN A 36 27.84 -6.79 -25.16
N ASN A 37 28.59 -7.01 -24.09
CA ASN A 37 29.08 -8.32 -23.65
C ASN A 37 28.15 -8.98 -22.61
N GLY A 38 27.05 -8.32 -22.24
CA GLY A 38 26.09 -8.80 -21.26
C GLY A 38 26.47 -8.51 -19.80
N ASN A 39 27.53 -7.74 -19.56
CA ASN A 39 27.94 -7.36 -18.21
C ASN A 39 27.06 -6.23 -17.68
N VAL A 40 26.64 -6.32 -16.42
CA VAL A 40 25.90 -5.25 -15.76
C VAL A 40 26.83 -4.05 -15.55
N VAL A 41 26.47 -2.91 -16.14
CA VAL A 41 27.26 -1.66 -16.06
C VAL A 41 26.62 -0.60 -15.16
N GLY A 42 25.36 -0.80 -14.78
CA GLY A 42 24.67 0.08 -13.84
C GLY A 42 23.18 -0.25 -13.70
N ALA A 43 22.47 0.62 -13.01
CA ALA A 43 21.02 0.56 -12.87
C ALA A 43 20.40 1.93 -13.12
N PHE A 44 19.25 1.94 -13.77
CA PHE A 44 18.38 3.11 -13.82
C PHE A 44 17.26 2.91 -12.80
N ALA A 45 16.93 3.95 -12.04
CA ALA A 45 15.85 3.92 -11.08
C ALA A 45 15.01 5.18 -11.19
N ALA A 46 13.69 5.01 -11.11
CA ALA A 46 12.72 6.08 -11.02
C ALA A 46 11.85 5.84 -9.78
N ALA A 47 11.78 6.84 -8.92
CA ALA A 47 10.96 6.81 -7.72
C ALA A 47 9.80 7.79 -7.87
N ARG A 48 8.58 7.30 -7.71
CA ARG A 48 7.36 8.11 -7.69
C ARG A 48 6.92 8.30 -6.25
N ASP A 49 6.71 9.55 -5.83
CA ASP A 49 6.06 9.82 -4.54
C ASP A 49 4.64 9.22 -4.53
N ILE A 50 4.34 8.43 -3.51
CA ILE A 50 3.04 7.77 -3.33
C ILE A 50 2.39 8.17 -2.01
N THR A 51 2.87 9.22 -1.34
CA THR A 51 2.38 9.67 -0.04
C THR A 51 0.88 9.97 -0.10
N GLU A 52 0.43 10.76 -1.08
CA GLU A 52 -0.98 11.07 -1.28
C GLU A 52 -1.82 9.82 -1.58
N ARG A 53 -1.31 8.94 -2.44
CA ARG A 53 -2.00 7.68 -2.77
C ARG A 53 -2.21 6.82 -1.53
N LYS A 54 -1.18 6.66 -0.69
CA LYS A 54 -1.23 5.84 0.52
C LYS A 54 -2.13 6.46 1.58
N ALA A 55 -2.19 7.78 1.68
CA ALA A 55 -3.13 8.48 2.54
C ALA A 55 -4.58 8.20 2.11
N ALA A 56 -4.88 8.29 0.81
CA ALA A 56 -6.22 7.98 0.28
C ALA A 56 -6.60 6.51 0.47
N GLU A 57 -5.66 5.57 0.26
CA GLU A 57 -5.88 4.15 0.51
C GLU A 57 -6.20 3.87 1.98
N GLN A 58 -5.50 4.54 2.90
CA GLN A 58 -5.73 4.41 4.34
C GLN A 58 -7.09 5.00 4.75
N GLU A 59 -7.45 6.18 4.27
CA GLU A 59 -8.75 6.79 4.52
C GLU A 59 -9.91 5.91 4.03
N LEU A 60 -9.75 5.34 2.82
CA LEU A 60 -10.73 4.39 2.27
C LEU A 60 -10.87 3.17 3.17
N ARG A 61 -9.75 2.58 3.61
CA ARG A 61 -9.75 1.40 4.49
C ARG A 61 -10.43 1.68 5.82
N GLU A 62 -10.18 2.83 6.42
CA GLU A 62 -10.81 3.26 7.68
C GLU A 62 -12.32 3.48 7.50
N THR A 63 -12.72 4.08 6.38
CA THR A 63 -14.12 4.30 6.05
C THR A 63 -14.86 2.98 5.88
N VAL A 64 -14.29 2.04 5.12
CA VAL A 64 -14.87 0.69 4.94
C VAL A 64 -15.00 -0.01 6.29
N GLY A 65 -13.95 -0.01 7.13
CA GLY A 65 -14.00 -0.62 8.45
C GLY A 65 -15.10 -0.03 9.36
N ARG A 66 -15.32 1.29 9.30
CA ARG A 66 -16.39 1.95 10.06
C ARG A 66 -17.79 1.56 9.56
N LEU A 67 -17.96 1.43 8.25
CA LEU A 67 -19.24 0.99 7.66
C LEU A 67 -19.56 -0.47 8.03
N GLU A 68 -18.55 -1.34 8.04
CA GLU A 68 -18.68 -2.72 8.51
C GLU A 68 -19.08 -2.78 9.99
N GLU A 69 -18.47 -1.95 10.83
CA GLU A 69 -18.83 -1.84 12.25
C GLU A 69 -20.30 -1.42 12.42
N TYR A 70 -20.76 -0.38 11.71
CA TYR A 70 -22.16 0.04 11.75
C TYR A 70 -23.11 -1.03 11.27
N THR A 71 -22.78 -1.73 10.19
CA THR A 71 -23.59 -2.83 9.67
C THR A 71 -23.73 -3.94 10.70
N ASN A 72 -22.63 -4.34 11.33
CA ASN A 72 -22.64 -5.35 12.41
C ASN A 72 -23.47 -4.89 13.61
N ARG A 73 -23.35 -3.61 13.99
CA ARG A 73 -24.11 -3.04 15.11
C ARG A 73 -25.62 -3.02 14.83
N ILE A 74 -26.02 -2.64 13.61
CA ILE A 74 -27.41 -2.66 13.17
C ILE A 74 -27.94 -4.10 13.15
N ASN A 75 -27.21 -5.03 12.55
CA ASN A 75 -27.61 -6.44 12.50
C ASN A 75 -27.81 -7.02 13.91
N ASN A 76 -26.89 -6.76 14.83
CA ASN A 76 -27.03 -7.20 16.22
C ASN A 76 -28.30 -6.61 16.87
N LEU A 77 -28.56 -5.31 16.70
CA LEU A 77 -29.78 -4.68 17.20
C LEU A 77 -31.05 -5.32 16.62
N VAL A 78 -31.08 -5.56 15.30
CA VAL A 78 -32.23 -6.18 14.62
C VAL A 78 -32.48 -7.59 15.16
N VAL A 79 -31.41 -8.39 15.34
CA VAL A 79 -31.52 -9.73 15.93
C VAL A 79 -32.06 -9.68 17.36
N THR A 80 -31.56 -8.76 18.19
CA THR A 80 -32.06 -8.58 19.56
C THR A 80 -33.54 -8.21 19.56
N MET A 81 -33.96 -7.23 18.76
CA MET A 81 -35.35 -6.78 18.71
C MET A 81 -36.30 -7.87 18.18
N LEU A 82 -35.91 -8.61 17.13
CA LEU A 82 -36.73 -9.71 16.60
C LEU A 82 -36.81 -10.89 17.58
N GLY A 83 -35.74 -11.16 18.32
CA GLY A 83 -35.73 -12.15 19.39
C GLY A 83 -36.71 -11.81 20.51
N GLU A 84 -36.80 -10.54 20.90
CA GLU A 84 -37.75 -10.07 21.93
C GLU A 84 -39.22 -10.13 21.48
N ILE A 85 -39.51 -9.93 20.19
CA ILE A 85 -40.88 -10.02 19.64
C ILE A 85 -41.37 -11.48 19.55
N THR A 86 -40.47 -12.45 19.41
CA THR A 86 -40.84 -13.88 19.23
C THR A 86 -41.19 -14.58 20.55
N VAL A 87 -40.85 -13.98 21.70
CA VAL A 87 -41.10 -14.55 23.04
C VAL A 87 -42.39 -13.98 23.67
N LYS A 88 -43.21 -13.23 22.92
CA LYS A 88 -44.46 -12.62 23.41
C LYS A 88 -45.70 -13.13 22.68
#